data_AF-A0A2E6F522-F1
#
_entry.id   AF-A0A2E6F522-F1
#
_cell.length_a   1.000
_cell.length_b   1.000
_cell.length_c   1.000
_cell.angle_alpha   90.00
_cell.angle_beta   90.00
_cell.angle_gamma   90.00
#
_symmetry.space_group_name_H-M   'P 1'
#
loop_
_entity.id
_entity.type
_entity.pdbx_description
1 polymer ?
#
loop_
_entity_poly.entity_id
_entity_poly.type
_entity_poly.pdbx_seq_one_letter_code
_entity_poly.pdbx_strand_id
1 'polypeptide(L)'
;MPSNFSREWLIQIAKAFKISKEINNEGLPILVEGKRDRDLLFELGFSGPIEILNRGWSLEKLAIFLIEKYPQSNKNPTLSILMDWDRTGGRLQNKLIQIFSSMDKNIDETLRNELIRTLNGRTKTVEGIRFILNELLELMESKI
;
A
#
# COMPACT_ATOMS: atom_id res chain seq x y z
N MET A 1 -29.21 -15.82 8.54
CA MET A 1 -28.39 -14.70 9.06
C MET A 1 -26.96 -14.94 8.63
N PRO A 2 -26.25 -13.99 7.99
CA PRO A 2 -24.83 -14.18 7.74
C PRO A 2 -24.11 -14.20 9.09
N SER A 3 -23.28 -15.21 9.32
CA SER A 3 -22.52 -15.41 10.55
C SER A 3 -21.56 -14.24 10.80
N ASN A 4 -21.29 -13.92 12.08
CA ASN A 4 -20.34 -12.88 12.50
C ASN A 4 -18.95 -12.99 11.81
N PHE A 5 -18.55 -14.20 11.39
CA PHE A 5 -17.35 -14.45 10.60
C PHE A 5 -17.30 -13.71 9.25
N SER A 6 -18.44 -13.33 8.67
CA SER A 6 -18.46 -12.75 7.31
C SER A 6 -17.91 -11.32 7.24
N ARG A 7 -17.77 -10.62 8.39
CA ARG A 7 -17.31 -9.21 8.45
C ARG A 7 -15.95 -8.98 9.13
N GLU A 8 -15.43 -9.90 9.95
CA GLU A 8 -14.20 -9.64 10.72
C GLU A 8 -12.99 -9.33 9.84
N TRP A 9 -12.83 -10.05 8.73
CA TRP A 9 -11.77 -9.80 7.77
C TRP A 9 -11.93 -8.45 7.05
N LEU A 10 -13.17 -8.02 6.75
CA LEU A 10 -13.44 -6.68 6.21
C LEU A 10 -13.06 -5.59 7.20
N ILE A 11 -13.39 -5.78 8.49
CA ILE A 11 -13.02 -4.84 9.55
C ILE A 11 -11.49 -4.75 9.69
N GLN A 12 -10.77 -5.88 9.63
CA GLN A 12 -9.31 -5.89 9.66
C GLN A 12 -8.71 -5.13 8.47
N ILE A 13 -9.22 -5.35 7.25
CA ILE A 13 -8.79 -4.60 6.06
C ILE A 13 -9.09 -3.11 6.19
N ALA A 14 -10.29 -2.74 6.64
CA ALA A 14 -10.68 -1.35 6.83
C ALA A 14 -9.78 -0.64 7.86
N LYS A 15 -9.43 -1.32 8.96
CA LYS A 15 -8.47 -0.81 9.94
C LYS A 15 -7.08 -0.60 9.34
N ALA A 16 -6.59 -1.58 8.56
CA ALA A 16 -5.29 -1.47 7.90
C ALA A 16 -5.24 -0.27 6.94
N PHE A 17 -6.27 -0.10 6.11
CA PHE A 17 -6.39 1.06 5.23
C PHE A 17 -6.51 2.37 5.99
N LYS A 18 -7.26 2.42 7.09
CA LYS A 18 -7.41 3.63 7.91
C LYS A 18 -6.07 4.08 8.50
N ILE A 19 -5.31 3.16 9.10
CA ILE A 19 -3.97 3.44 9.63
C ILE A 19 -3.03 3.92 8.52
N SER A 20 -2.99 3.21 7.38
CA SER A 20 -2.14 3.61 6.25
C SER A 20 -2.55 4.96 5.66
N LYS A 21 -3.86 5.26 5.62
CA LYS A 21 -4.40 6.55 5.17
C LYS A 21 -3.96 7.70 6.08
N GLU A 22 -4.04 7.52 7.40
CA GLU A 22 -3.60 8.53 8.37
C GLU A 22 -2.11 8.83 8.18
N ILE A 23 -1.26 7.81 8.10
CA ILE A 23 0.18 7.94 7.86
C ILE A 23 0.47 8.60 6.50
N ASN A 24 -0.27 8.23 5.46
CA ASN A 24 -0.12 8.85 4.13
C ASN A 24 -0.49 10.32 4.13
N ASN A 25 -1.57 10.69 4.83
CA ASN A 25 -2.03 12.07 4.95
C ASN A 25 -1.05 12.94 5.76
N GLU A 26 -0.26 12.34 6.65
CA GLU A 26 0.88 13.00 7.32
C GLU A 26 2.10 13.19 6.41
N GLY A 27 2.07 12.65 5.20
CA GLY A 27 3.04 12.91 4.13
C GLY A 27 3.93 11.73 3.77
N LEU A 28 3.76 10.54 4.36
CA LEU A 28 4.51 9.36 3.94
C LEU A 28 3.98 8.88 2.56
N PRO A 29 4.79 8.92 1.50
CA PRO A 29 4.33 8.53 0.18
C PRO A 29 4.03 7.02 0.10
N ILE A 30 3.05 6.63 -0.75
CA ILE A 30 2.80 5.24 -1.09
C ILE A 30 3.25 4.97 -2.52
N LEU A 31 4.12 3.97 -2.73
CA LEU A 31 4.50 3.49 -4.07
C LEU A 31 3.60 2.33 -4.49
N VAL A 32 2.92 2.48 -5.63
CA VAL A 32 2.06 1.45 -6.25
C VAL A 32 2.55 1.07 -7.65
N GLU A 33 2.13 -0.09 -8.17
CA GLU A 33 2.55 -0.54 -9.51
C GLU A 33 1.90 0.26 -10.63
N GLY A 34 0.60 0.54 -10.51
CA GLY A 34 -0.19 1.08 -11.61
C GLY A 34 -1.13 2.21 -11.23
N LYS A 35 -1.63 2.89 -12.27
CA LYS A 35 -2.63 3.94 -12.15
C LYS A 35 -3.91 3.47 -11.46
N ARG A 36 -4.36 2.25 -11.76
CA ARG A 36 -5.60 1.69 -11.21
C ARG A 36 -5.51 1.41 -9.70
N ASP A 37 -4.33 1.12 -9.18
CA ASP A 37 -4.08 0.95 -7.74
C ASP A 37 -4.11 2.30 -7.03
N ARG A 38 -3.45 3.31 -7.61
CA ARG A 38 -3.52 4.69 -7.12
C ARG A 38 -4.97 5.19 -7.09
N ASP A 39 -5.70 4.97 -8.17
CA ASP A 39 -7.09 5.43 -8.28
C ASP A 39 -7.97 4.74 -7.21
N LEU A 40 -7.70 3.47 -6.85
CA LEU A 40 -8.37 2.80 -5.73
C LEU A 40 -8.04 3.46 -4.38
N LEU A 41 -6.78 3.82 -4.14
CA LEU A 41 -6.41 4.51 -2.90
C LEU A 41 -7.10 5.87 -2.80
N PHE A 42 -7.24 6.61 -3.91
CA PHE A 42 -8.03 7.84 -3.93
C PHE A 42 -9.52 7.58 -3.68
N GLU A 43 -10.10 6.53 -4.25
CA GLU A 43 -11.47 6.10 -3.96
C GLU A 43 -11.65 5.80 -2.45
N LEU A 44 -10.64 5.23 -1.78
CA LEU A 44 -10.61 4.96 -0.33
C LEU A 44 -10.31 6.21 0.54
N GLY A 45 -10.14 7.38 -0.08
CA GLY A 45 -9.97 8.66 0.60
C GLY A 45 -8.54 9.01 1.02
N PHE A 46 -7.52 8.33 0.49
CA PHE A 46 -6.14 8.76 0.64
C PHE A 46 -5.95 10.13 -0.02
N SER A 47 -5.26 11.05 0.64
CA SER A 47 -5.00 12.41 0.11
C SER A 47 -3.53 12.81 0.11
N GLY A 48 -2.66 11.97 0.67
CA GLY A 48 -1.21 12.15 0.63
C GLY A 48 -0.57 11.73 -0.69
N PRO A 49 0.76 11.78 -0.78
CA PRO A 49 1.47 11.47 -2.01
C PRO A 49 1.35 9.99 -2.38
N ILE A 50 1.02 9.70 -3.64
CA ILE A 50 1.00 8.34 -4.19
C ILE A 50 1.78 8.33 -5.49
N GLU A 51 2.88 7.56 -5.51
CA GLU A 51 3.79 7.40 -6.63
C GLU A 51 3.45 6.13 -7.41
N ILE A 52 3.53 6.21 -8.73
CA ILE A 52 3.36 5.05 -9.61
C ILE A 52 4.72 4.62 -10.11
N LEU A 53 4.98 3.31 -10.11
CA LEU A 53 6.19 2.75 -10.67
C LEU A 53 6.32 3.09 -12.16
N ASN A 54 7.34 3.90 -12.50
CA ASN A 54 7.55 4.36 -13.86
C ASN A 54 8.26 3.29 -14.70
N ARG A 55 7.62 2.76 -15.75
CA ARG A 55 8.13 1.62 -16.55
C ARG A 55 9.37 1.94 -17.41
N GLY A 56 9.79 3.20 -17.49
CA GLY A 56 10.95 3.64 -18.28
C GLY A 56 12.23 3.88 -17.48
N TRP A 57 12.20 3.78 -16.15
CA TRP A 57 13.38 3.96 -15.29
C TRP A 57 13.82 2.62 -14.69
N SER A 58 15.11 2.50 -14.38
CA SER A 58 15.56 1.41 -13.52
C SER A 58 15.05 1.62 -12.09
N LEU A 59 14.97 0.54 -11.31
CA LEU A 59 14.50 0.61 -9.93
C LEU A 59 15.46 1.41 -9.04
N GLU A 60 16.74 1.38 -9.36
CA GLU A 60 17.78 2.15 -8.67
C GLU A 60 17.60 3.65 -8.92
N LYS A 61 17.33 4.04 -10.17
CA LYS A 61 17.02 5.44 -10.51
C LYS A 61 15.72 5.91 -9.84
N LEU A 62 14.71 5.05 -9.78
CA LEU A 62 13.47 5.33 -9.07
C LEU A 62 13.72 5.53 -7.57
N ALA A 63 14.50 4.65 -6.94
CA ALA A 63 14.83 4.75 -5.52
C ALA A 63 15.54 6.06 -5.18
N ILE A 64 16.55 6.45 -5.96
CA ILE A 64 17.27 7.72 -5.79
C ILE A 64 16.29 8.90 -5.86
N PHE A 65 15.46 8.95 -6.90
CA PHE A 65 14.46 9.99 -7.06
C PHE A 65 13.49 10.08 -5.87
N LEU A 66 13.01 8.93 -5.37
CA LEU A 66 12.08 8.90 -4.25
C LEU A 66 12.74 9.37 -2.95
N ILE A 67 14.00 9.00 -2.71
CA ILE A 67 14.78 9.45 -1.55
C ILE A 67 15.00 10.97 -1.59
N GLU A 68 15.33 11.52 -2.76
CA GLU A 68 15.52 12.97 -2.94
C GLU A 68 14.21 13.75 -2.81
N LYS A 69 13.11 13.21 -3.36
CA LYS A 69 11.79 13.86 -3.34
C LYS A 69 11.14 13.83 -1.96
N TYR A 70 11.34 12.74 -1.21
CA TYR A 70 10.75 12.53 0.10
C TYR A 70 11.84 12.30 1.15
N PRO A 71 12.59 13.35 1.51
CA PRO A 71 13.69 13.23 2.46
C PRO A 71 13.14 12.83 3.85
N GLN A 72 13.50 11.64 4.30
CA GLN A 72 13.14 11.12 5.62
C GLN A 72 14.39 10.77 6.42
N SER A 73 14.29 10.94 7.75
CA SER A 73 15.32 10.48 8.67
C SER A 73 15.45 8.96 8.61
N ASN A 74 16.63 8.40 8.87
CA ASN A 74 16.85 6.95 8.80
C ASN A 74 16.03 6.15 9.84
N LYS A 75 15.40 6.81 10.81
CA LYS A 75 14.51 6.18 11.80
C LYS A 75 13.10 5.96 11.26
N ASN A 76 12.72 6.65 10.20
CA ASN A 76 11.40 6.54 9.59
C ASN A 76 11.51 5.86 8.22
N PRO A 77 10.46 5.15 7.78
CA PRO A 77 10.40 4.67 6.41
C PRO A 77 10.45 5.85 5.43
N THR A 78 11.09 5.64 4.28
CA THR A 78 11.08 6.64 3.19
C THR A 78 9.71 6.70 2.52
N LEU A 79 9.06 5.54 2.40
CA LEU A 79 7.76 5.37 1.78
C LEU A 79 7.10 4.07 2.27
N SER A 80 5.79 3.95 2.11
CA SER A 80 5.08 2.67 2.14
C SER A 80 5.01 2.07 0.75
N ILE A 81 5.14 0.75 0.62
CA ILE A 81 5.07 0.06 -0.67
C ILE A 81 3.85 -0.86 -0.72
N LEU A 82 3.11 -0.79 -1.83
CA LEU A 82 1.91 -1.58 -2.06
C LEU A 82 1.92 -2.12 -3.50
N MET A 83 2.79 -3.11 -3.73
CA MET A 83 2.83 -3.88 -4.97
C MET A 83 1.78 -5.00 -4.96
N ASP A 84 1.41 -5.49 -6.14
CA ASP A 84 0.57 -6.67 -6.25
C ASP A 84 1.24 -7.86 -5.55
N TRP A 85 0.42 -8.77 -5.02
CA TRP A 85 0.89 -10.00 -4.37
C TRP A 85 0.76 -11.20 -5.29
N ASP A 86 0.96 -10.96 -6.58
CA ASP A 86 1.33 -11.98 -7.54
C ASP A 86 2.86 -12.25 -7.53
N ARG A 87 3.33 -13.14 -8.40
CA ARG A 87 4.75 -13.50 -8.49
C ARG A 87 5.63 -12.32 -8.95
N THR A 88 5.11 -11.44 -9.79
CA THR A 88 5.85 -10.31 -10.36
C THR A 88 5.97 -9.20 -9.34
N GLY A 89 4.86 -8.77 -8.75
CA GLY A 89 4.81 -7.74 -7.71
C GLY A 89 5.61 -8.12 -6.47
N GLY A 90 5.55 -9.39 -6.05
CA GLY A 90 6.39 -9.89 -4.95
C GLY A 90 7.89 -9.80 -5.24
N ARG A 91 8.33 -10.12 -6.47
CA ARG A 91 9.75 -9.96 -6.86
C ARG A 91 10.15 -8.50 -6.93
N LEU A 92 9.27 -7.65 -7.44
CA LEU A 92 9.47 -6.21 -7.58
C LEU A 92 9.65 -5.53 -6.23
N GLN A 93 8.75 -5.82 -5.28
CA GLN A 93 8.81 -5.33 -3.91
C GLN A 93 10.13 -5.72 -3.23
N ASN A 94 10.49 -7.01 -3.27
CA ASN A 94 11.72 -7.49 -2.65
C ASN A 94 12.97 -6.80 -3.22
N LYS A 95 13.00 -6.57 -4.53
CA LYS A 95 14.12 -5.86 -5.17
C LYS A 95 14.18 -4.40 -4.72
N LEU A 96 13.05 -3.71 -4.62
CA LEU A 96 13.01 -2.33 -4.12
C LEU A 96 13.48 -2.24 -2.67
N ILE A 97 13.03 -3.14 -1.80
CA ILE A 97 13.46 -3.19 -0.39
C ILE A 97 14.99 -3.37 -0.29
N GLN A 98 15.56 -4.28 -1.08
CA GLN A 98 17.01 -4.48 -1.13
C GLN A 98 17.76 -3.22 -1.59
N ILE A 99 17.25 -2.52 -2.61
CA ILE A 99 17.85 -1.27 -3.10
C ILE A 99 17.81 -0.19 -2.02
N PHE A 100 16.67 0.07 -1.39
CA PHE A 100 16.55 1.09 -0.34
C PHE A 100 17.43 0.73 0.87
N SER A 101 17.44 -0.54 1.29
CA SER A 101 18.28 -1.00 2.39
C SER A 101 19.78 -0.80 2.09
N SER A 102 20.22 -1.02 0.85
CA SER A 102 21.62 -0.74 0.45
C SER A 102 22.01 0.75 0.49
N MET A 103 21.02 1.63 0.61
CA MET A 103 21.17 3.09 0.75
C MET A 103 20.88 3.57 2.18
N ASP A 104 20.87 2.66 3.17
CA ASP A 104 20.52 2.91 4.57
C ASP A 104 19.11 3.51 4.77
N LYS A 105 18.18 3.18 3.86
CA LYS A 105 16.77 3.58 3.90
C LYS A 105 15.85 2.39 4.12
N ASN A 106 14.79 2.62 4.89
CA ASN A 106 13.76 1.64 5.18
C ASN A 106 12.50 1.92 4.35
N ILE A 107 11.73 0.87 4.05
CA ILE A 107 10.41 0.93 3.41
C ILE A 107 9.39 0.34 4.38
N ASP A 108 8.20 0.93 4.47
CA ASP A 108 7.07 0.34 5.19
C ASP A 108 6.29 -0.65 4.31
N GLU A 109 6.10 -1.86 4.82
CA GLU A 109 5.37 -2.94 4.13
C GLU A 109 4.08 -3.33 4.86
N THR A 110 3.74 -2.62 5.94
CA THR A 110 2.72 -3.04 6.92
C THR A 110 1.37 -3.25 6.27
N LEU A 111 0.88 -2.28 5.47
CA LEU A 111 -0.41 -2.40 4.78
C LEU A 111 -0.46 -3.64 3.89
N ARG A 112 0.56 -3.87 3.07
CA ARG A 112 0.57 -5.00 2.14
C ARG A 112 0.56 -6.34 2.86
N ASN A 113 1.37 -6.48 3.91
CA ASN A 113 1.43 -7.72 4.69
C ASN A 113 0.09 -8.04 5.36
N GLU A 114 -0.58 -7.01 5.87
CA GLU A 114 -1.90 -7.12 6.46
C GLU A 114 -2.97 -7.50 5.42
N LEU A 115 -2.95 -6.88 4.23
CA LEU A 115 -3.86 -7.21 3.14
C LEU A 115 -3.68 -8.65 2.66
N ILE A 116 -2.45 -9.12 2.45
CA ILE A 116 -2.18 -10.50 2.03
C ILE A 116 -2.74 -11.50 3.04
N ARG A 117 -2.46 -11.27 4.33
CA ARG A 117 -2.92 -12.13 5.43
C ARG A 117 -4.44 -12.18 5.47
N THR A 118 -5.11 -11.04 5.36
CA THR A 118 -6.54 -10.92 5.63
C THR A 118 -7.42 -11.20 4.41
N LEU A 119 -6.97 -10.86 3.20
CA LEU A 119 -7.68 -11.19 1.95
C LEU A 119 -7.72 -12.70 1.68
N ASN A 120 -6.74 -13.46 2.19
CA ASN A 120 -6.65 -14.92 2.07
C ASN A 120 -6.89 -15.40 0.61
N GLY A 121 -6.20 -14.77 -0.34
CA GLY A 121 -6.23 -15.16 -1.76
C GLY A 121 -7.45 -14.72 -2.57
N ARG A 122 -8.39 -13.92 -2.01
CA ARG A 122 -9.59 -13.43 -2.74
C ARG A 122 -9.27 -12.59 -3.98
N THR A 123 -8.16 -11.86 -3.96
CA THR A 123 -7.55 -11.18 -5.11
C THR A 123 -6.04 -11.33 -5.02
N LYS A 124 -5.31 -11.08 -6.11
CA LYS A 124 -3.84 -11.02 -6.18
C LYS A 124 -3.31 -9.60 -6.45
N THR A 125 -4.22 -8.68 -6.78
CA THR A 125 -3.88 -7.33 -7.18
C THR A 125 -4.52 -6.32 -6.24
N VAL A 126 -3.86 -5.17 -6.08
CA VAL A 126 -4.35 -4.05 -5.27
C VAL A 126 -5.67 -3.55 -5.84
N GLU A 127 -5.73 -3.25 -7.14
CA GLU A 127 -6.97 -2.87 -7.82
C GLU A 127 -8.13 -3.86 -7.66
N GLY A 128 -7.83 -5.15 -7.47
CA GLY A 128 -8.82 -6.20 -7.29
C GLY A 128 -9.58 -6.10 -5.98
N ILE A 129 -9.14 -5.28 -5.02
CA ILE A 129 -9.88 -4.96 -3.77
C ILE A 129 -11.19 -4.23 -4.06
N ARG A 130 -11.37 -3.64 -5.25
CA ARG A 130 -12.62 -2.95 -5.63
C ARG A 130 -13.89 -3.77 -5.46
N PHE A 131 -13.81 -5.10 -5.46
CA PHE A 131 -14.97 -5.97 -5.21
C PHE A 131 -15.63 -5.76 -3.84
N ILE A 132 -14.94 -5.15 -2.88
CA ILE A 132 -15.44 -4.81 -1.53
C ILE A 132 -15.33 -3.32 -1.20
N LEU A 133 -15.18 -2.46 -2.21
CA LEU A 133 -14.92 -1.02 -1.99
C LEU A 133 -16.01 -0.37 -1.14
N ASN A 134 -17.29 -0.64 -1.43
CA ASN A 134 -18.41 -0.02 -0.73
C ASN A 134 -18.43 -0.41 0.76
N GLU A 135 -18.18 -1.67 1.06
CA GLU A 135 -18.08 -2.17 2.44
C GLU A 135 -16.90 -1.54 3.18
N LEU A 136 -15.77 -1.35 2.49
CA LEU A 136 -14.61 -0.68 3.08
C LEU A 136 -14.90 0.78 3.38
N LEU A 137 -15.58 1.51 2.49
CA LEU A 137 -15.95 2.90 2.71
C LEU A 137 -16.87 3.05 3.93
N GLU A 138 -17.93 2.25 4.01
CA GLU A 138 -18.86 2.24 5.15
C GLU A 138 -18.14 1.95 6.47
N LEU A 139 -17.23 0.96 6.46
CA LEU A 139 -16.46 0.60 7.64
C LEU A 139 -15.43 1.67 8.02
N MET A 140 -14.75 2.29 7.05
CA MET A 140 -13.73 3.30 7.32
C MET A 140 -14.32 4.62 7.84
N GLU A 141 -15.56 4.95 7.48
CA GLU A 141 -16.32 6.09 8.05
C GLU A 141 -16.82 5.80 9.47
N SER A 142 -17.07 4.53 9.79
CA SER A 142 -17.49 4.10 11.12
C SER A 142 -16.34 4.25 12.13
N LYS A 143 -16.67 4.52 13.41
CA LYS A 143 -15.69 4.52 14.53
C LYS A 143 -15.32 3.08 14.93
N ILE A 144 -14.72 2.33 14.02
CA ILE A 144 -14.16 0.98 14.24
C ILE A 144 -12.72 0.99 14.78
#